data_AF-A0A7C3LKK1-F1
#
_entry.id   AF-A0A7C3LKK1-F1
#
_cell.length_a   1.000
_cell.length_b   1.000
_cell.length_c   1.000
_cell.angle_alpha   90.00
_cell.angle_beta   90.00
_cell.angle_gamma   90.00
#
_symmetry.space_group_name_H-M   'P 1'
#
loop_
_entity.id
_entity.type
_entity.pdbx_description
1 polymer ?
#
loop_
_entity_poly.entity_id
_entity_poly.type
_entity_poly.pdbx_seq_one_letter_code
_entity_poly.pdbx_strand_id
1 'polypeptide(L)'
;MTFQTRCSIRPDSRIAPTSGHPPASIFQLRLYWFEGMLNMDTRELPLILFTLLTQIAVGMAVFAALRQWAIVEGPTVKSRNEWITILVLIGLGVFAAFFHLGKPLGAIRMLANIGSAWLSREILSFGLFGVLSAITFYLVFTKATNNMLLKVTALVGLLAVFSTGMAYASAGLDAINNALPLILFLLTVFTLGPAFASYFVDEKLHSGLASVLAPTLLTSLIVRFAIPFVWLSGNAVMRTT
;
A
#
# COMPACT_ATOMS: atom_id res chain seq x y z
N MET A 1 -19.43 -22.27 25.75
CA MET A 1 -19.37 -23.34 24.74
C MET A 1 -18.10 -23.16 23.93
N THR A 2 -17.22 -24.14 24.07
CA THR A 2 -15.83 -24.19 23.63
C THR A 2 -15.76 -24.59 22.16
N PHE A 3 -15.03 -23.86 21.32
CA PHE A 3 -14.63 -24.35 20.00
C PHE A 3 -13.10 -24.33 19.92
N GLN A 4 -12.51 -25.44 20.36
CA GLN A 4 -11.22 -25.92 19.88
C GLN A 4 -11.42 -26.45 18.46
N THR A 5 -10.76 -25.87 17.46
CA THR A 5 -10.49 -26.58 16.21
C THR A 5 -9.05 -27.05 16.22
N ARG A 6 -8.92 -28.37 16.35
CA ARG A 6 -7.67 -29.13 16.29
C ARG A 6 -6.88 -28.77 15.03
N CYS A 7 -5.61 -28.45 15.23
CA CYS A 7 -4.58 -28.66 14.24
C CYS A 7 -4.46 -30.19 14.02
N SER A 8 -4.89 -30.69 12.86
CA SER A 8 -4.69 -32.07 12.43
C SER A 8 -3.71 -32.05 11.26
N ILE A 9 -2.43 -31.92 11.57
CA ILE A 9 -1.36 -32.27 10.65
C ILE A 9 -1.18 -33.78 10.82
N ARG A 10 -1.63 -34.56 9.84
CA ARG A 10 -1.20 -35.96 9.70
C ARG A 10 0.31 -35.94 9.44
N PRO A 11 1.13 -36.69 10.19
CA PRO A 11 2.51 -36.90 9.80
C PRO A 11 2.50 -37.86 8.62
N ASP A 12 2.58 -37.34 7.39
CA ASP A 12 2.93 -38.18 6.25
C ASP A 12 4.41 -38.54 6.40
N SER A 13 4.62 -39.77 6.85
CA SER A 13 5.91 -40.42 7.02
C SER A 13 6.51 -40.73 5.65
N ARG A 14 7.08 -39.72 4.95
CA ARG A 14 7.97 -40.00 3.81
C ARG A 14 8.85 -38.84 3.31
N ILE A 15 9.50 -38.07 4.19
CA ILE A 15 10.74 -37.36 3.80
C ILE A 15 11.72 -37.40 4.98
N ALA A 16 12.53 -38.45 5.04
CA ALA A 16 13.77 -38.40 5.79
C ALA A 16 14.74 -37.47 5.04
N PRO A 17 15.45 -36.54 5.71
CA PRO A 17 16.47 -35.74 5.05
C PRO A 17 17.66 -36.66 4.78
N THR A 18 17.73 -37.21 3.57
CA THR A 18 18.94 -37.87 3.10
C THR A 18 20.03 -36.80 2.96
N SER A 19 21.11 -37.02 3.70
CA SER A 19 22.40 -36.34 3.65
C SER A 19 22.82 -35.84 2.27
N GLY A 20 23.26 -34.58 2.19
CA GLY A 20 24.28 -34.16 1.22
C GLY A 20 23.85 -33.31 0.02
N HIS A 21 22.89 -32.38 0.16
CA HIS A 21 22.75 -31.35 -0.88
C HIS A 21 23.89 -30.32 -0.75
N PRO A 22 24.69 -30.08 -1.82
CA PRO A 22 25.67 -28.99 -1.83
C PRO A 22 24.94 -27.65 -1.63
N PRO A 23 25.61 -26.61 -1.08
CA PRO A 23 24.98 -25.30 -0.92
C PRO A 23 24.43 -24.85 -2.27
N ALA A 24 23.14 -24.50 -2.30
CA ALA A 24 22.49 -24.05 -3.52
C ALA A 24 23.33 -22.94 -4.14
N SER A 25 23.82 -23.15 -5.37
CA SER A 25 24.57 -22.12 -6.08
C SER A 25 23.70 -20.86 -6.19
N ILE A 26 24.32 -19.69 -6.29
CA ILE A 26 23.60 -18.40 -6.47
C ILE A 26 22.58 -18.50 -7.61
N PHE A 27 22.87 -19.31 -8.64
CA PHE A 27 21.97 -19.56 -9.76
C PHE A 27 20.71 -20.35 -9.37
N GLN A 28 20.83 -21.35 -8.49
CA GLN A 28 19.71 -22.11 -7.95
C GLN A 28 18.85 -21.23 -7.02
N LEU A 29 19.47 -20.45 -6.13
CA LEU A 29 18.75 -19.48 -5.31
C LEU A 29 17.99 -18.46 -6.19
N ARG A 30 18.60 -18.00 -7.28
CA ARG A 30 17.97 -17.09 -8.24
C ARG A 30 16.79 -17.74 -8.97
N LEU A 31 16.87 -19.02 -9.33
CA LEU A 31 15.78 -19.78 -9.93
C LEU A 31 14.64 -20.03 -8.94
N TYR A 32 14.93 -20.39 -7.69
CA TYR A 32 13.91 -20.55 -6.63
C TYR A 32 13.18 -19.23 -6.32
N TRP A 33 13.91 -18.10 -6.28
CA TRP A 33 13.30 -16.77 -6.14
C TRP A 33 12.48 -16.38 -7.36
N PHE A 34 12.95 -16.70 -8.57
CA PHE A 34 12.24 -16.40 -9.82
C PHE A 34 10.99 -17.28 -10.00
N GLU A 35 11.07 -18.57 -9.71
CA GLU A 35 9.92 -19.47 -9.68
C GLU A 35 8.93 -19.10 -8.57
N GLY A 36 9.41 -18.69 -7.39
CA GLY A 36 8.56 -18.12 -6.33
C GLY A 36 7.88 -16.80 -6.75
N MET A 37 8.54 -15.99 -7.57
CA MET A 37 7.98 -14.77 -8.16
C MET A 37 7.00 -15.06 -9.30
N LEU A 38 7.20 -16.14 -10.05
CA LEU A 38 6.26 -16.61 -11.08
C LEU A 38 5.05 -17.36 -10.49
N ASN A 39 5.23 -18.00 -9.33
CA ASN A 39 4.18 -18.71 -8.58
C ASN A 39 3.50 -17.82 -7.52
N MET A 40 3.41 -16.50 -7.74
CA MET A 40 2.55 -15.67 -6.90
C MET A 40 1.11 -16.20 -6.98
N ASP A 41 0.52 -16.52 -5.84
CA ASP A 41 -0.87 -16.96 -5.80
C ASP A 41 -1.74 -15.86 -6.43
N THR A 42 -2.44 -16.21 -7.51
CA THR A 42 -3.34 -15.29 -8.23
C THR A 42 -4.34 -14.59 -7.33
N ARG A 43 -4.60 -15.15 -6.15
CA ARG A 43 -5.47 -14.57 -5.11
C ARG A 43 -4.87 -13.34 -4.43
N GLU A 44 -3.54 -13.19 -4.38
CA GLU A 44 -2.89 -12.06 -3.71
C GLU A 44 -2.69 -10.85 -4.65
N LEU A 45 -2.66 -11.08 -5.96
CA LEU A 45 -2.50 -10.03 -6.98
C LEU A 45 -3.52 -8.89 -6.86
N PRO A 46 -4.84 -9.13 -6.65
CA PRO A 46 -5.80 -8.05 -6.56
C PRO A 46 -5.58 -7.17 -5.34
N LEU A 47 -5.08 -7.74 -4.23
CA LEU A 47 -4.75 -6.99 -3.02
C LEU A 47 -3.49 -6.13 -3.21
N ILE A 48 -2.48 -6.66 -3.91
CA ILE A 48 -1.29 -5.90 -4.29
C ILE A 48 -1.67 -4.73 -5.21
N LEU A 49 -2.53 -4.96 -6.20
CA LEU A 49 -3.02 -3.90 -7.09
C LEU A 49 -3.81 -2.84 -6.34
N PHE A 50 -4.71 -3.25 -5.44
CA PHE A 50 -5.44 -2.33 -4.57
C PHE A 50 -4.48 -1.44 -3.78
N THR A 51 -3.54 -2.03 -3.03
CA THR A 51 -2.61 -1.26 -2.18
C THR A 51 -1.74 -0.32 -3.02
N LEU A 52 -1.18 -0.78 -4.14
CA LEU A 52 -0.33 0.04 -4.99
C LEU A 52 -1.10 1.21 -5.63
N LEU A 53 -2.25 0.95 -6.26
CA LEU A 53 -3.02 1.97 -6.97
C LEU A 53 -3.56 3.04 -6.01
N THR A 54 -4.04 2.62 -4.84
CA THR A 54 -4.53 3.55 -3.82
C THR A 54 -3.40 4.37 -3.20
N GLN A 55 -2.20 3.82 -2.99
CA GLN A 55 -1.03 4.56 -2.50
C GLN A 55 -0.54 5.61 -3.50
N ILE A 56 -0.57 5.31 -4.81
CA ILE A 56 -0.27 6.28 -5.85
C ILE A 56 -1.31 7.41 -5.82
N ALA A 57 -2.60 7.07 -5.77
CA ALA A 57 -3.69 8.05 -5.72
C ALA A 57 -3.58 8.99 -4.50
N VAL A 58 -3.32 8.42 -3.31
CA VAL A 58 -3.12 9.18 -2.07
C VAL A 58 -1.88 10.07 -2.16
N GLY A 59 -0.76 9.53 -2.66
CA GLY A 59 0.47 10.29 -2.85
C GLY A 59 0.26 11.49 -3.78
N MET A 60 -0.37 11.27 -4.93
CA MET A 60 -0.73 12.35 -5.84
C MET A 60 -1.61 13.41 -5.18
N ALA A 61 -2.64 13.02 -4.41
CA ALA A 61 -3.50 13.95 -3.70
C ALA A 61 -2.73 14.79 -2.64
N VAL A 62 -1.77 14.17 -1.94
CA VAL A 62 -0.88 14.88 -0.99
C VAL A 62 -0.05 15.93 -1.71
N PHE A 63 0.64 15.58 -2.81
CA PHE A 63 1.45 16.53 -3.54
C PHE A 63 0.62 17.60 -4.27
N ALA A 64 -0.60 17.28 -4.69
CA ALA A 64 -1.56 18.27 -5.21
C ALA A 64 -1.94 19.29 -4.13
N ALA A 65 -2.25 18.83 -2.91
CA ALA A 65 -2.57 19.71 -1.78
C ALA A 65 -1.37 20.58 -1.34
N LEU A 66 -0.15 20.01 -1.33
CA LEU A 66 1.07 20.74 -1.00
C LEU A 66 1.40 21.82 -2.04
N ARG A 67 1.20 21.55 -3.34
CA ARG A 67 1.44 22.56 -4.38
C ARG A 67 0.46 23.73 -4.30
N GLN A 68 -0.81 23.46 -4.01
CA GLN A 68 -1.79 24.52 -3.80
C GLN A 68 -1.47 25.39 -2.57
N TRP A 69 -0.63 24.91 -1.64
CA TRP A 69 -0.08 25.73 -0.56
C TRP A 69 1.07 26.62 -1.06
N ALA A 70 1.92 26.12 -1.95
CA ALA A 70 3.06 26.88 -2.48
C ALA A 70 2.69 27.89 -3.59
N ILE A 71 1.57 27.69 -4.28
CA ILE A 71 1.16 28.46 -5.46
C ILE A 71 -0.16 29.18 -5.18
N VAL A 72 -0.18 30.49 -5.46
CA VAL A 72 -1.37 31.36 -5.28
C VAL A 72 -2.31 31.28 -6.48
N GLU A 73 -1.84 30.79 -7.62
CA GLU A 73 -2.62 30.64 -8.84
C GLU A 73 -3.74 29.58 -8.72
N GLY A 74 -4.81 29.79 -9.48
CA GLY A 74 -5.98 28.92 -9.50
C GLY A 74 -5.77 27.60 -10.26
N PRO A 75 -6.80 26.75 -10.33
CA PRO A 75 -6.71 25.41 -10.92
C PRO A 75 -6.44 25.46 -12.43
N THR A 76 -5.49 24.64 -12.89
CA THR A 76 -5.12 24.52 -14.30
C THR A 76 -5.70 23.25 -14.95
N VAL A 77 -5.61 23.15 -16.28
CA VAL A 77 -5.97 21.92 -17.01
C VAL A 77 -5.15 20.72 -16.52
N LYS A 78 -3.87 20.92 -16.16
CA LYS A 78 -3.03 19.87 -15.59
C LYS A 78 -3.56 19.40 -14.23
N SER A 79 -3.99 20.33 -13.37
CA SER A 79 -4.64 20.00 -12.10
C SER A 79 -5.91 19.16 -12.31
N ARG A 80 -6.75 19.52 -13.30
CA ARG A 80 -7.93 18.72 -13.64
C ARG A 80 -7.57 17.28 -14.06
N ASN A 81 -6.59 17.13 -14.94
CA ASN A 81 -6.15 15.81 -15.41
C ASN A 81 -5.53 14.96 -14.29
N GLU A 82 -4.84 15.60 -13.35
CA GLU A 82 -4.32 14.95 -12.15
C GLU A 82 -5.44 14.37 -11.29
N TRP A 83 -6.49 15.15 -11.00
CA TRP A 83 -7.63 14.68 -10.21
C TRP A 83 -8.47 13.61 -10.92
N ILE A 84 -8.54 13.64 -12.26
CA ILE A 84 -9.09 12.52 -13.04
C ILE A 84 -8.25 11.25 -12.84
N THR A 85 -6.92 11.38 -12.90
CA THR A 85 -6.00 10.26 -12.70
C THR A 85 -6.13 9.68 -11.29
N ILE A 86 -6.20 10.53 -10.26
CA ILE A 86 -6.45 10.13 -8.87
C ILE A 86 -7.76 9.31 -8.78
N LEU A 87 -8.85 9.79 -9.39
CA LEU A 87 -10.14 9.10 -9.40
C LEU A 87 -10.09 7.74 -10.12
N VAL A 88 -9.40 7.66 -11.25
CA VAL A 88 -9.21 6.41 -11.98
C VAL A 88 -8.40 5.42 -11.14
N LEU A 89 -7.31 5.87 -10.51
CA LEU A 89 -6.46 5.01 -9.68
C LEU A 89 -7.19 4.47 -8.44
N ILE A 90 -7.90 5.33 -7.69
CA ILE A 90 -8.69 4.86 -6.53
C ILE A 90 -9.83 3.95 -6.99
N GLY A 91 -10.50 4.27 -8.10
CA GLY A 91 -11.57 3.44 -8.67
C GLY A 91 -11.08 2.06 -9.08
N LEU A 92 -9.96 1.98 -9.82
CA LEU A 92 -9.34 0.72 -10.22
C LEU A 92 -8.80 -0.06 -9.03
N GLY A 93 -8.20 0.61 -8.04
CA GLY A 93 -7.73 -0.02 -6.81
C GLY A 93 -8.87 -0.68 -6.04
N VAL A 94 -9.94 0.08 -5.77
CA VAL A 94 -11.14 -0.44 -5.08
C VAL A 94 -11.81 -1.54 -5.91
N PHE A 95 -11.85 -1.41 -7.24
CA PHE A 95 -12.34 -2.45 -8.13
C PHE A 95 -11.52 -3.74 -8.02
N ALA A 96 -10.19 -3.64 -7.99
CA ALA A 96 -9.28 -4.78 -7.82
C ALA A 96 -9.54 -5.50 -6.49
N ALA A 97 -9.80 -4.77 -5.40
CA ALA A 97 -10.08 -5.35 -4.09
C ALA A 97 -11.27 -6.34 -4.10
N PHE A 98 -12.27 -6.16 -4.98
CA PHE A 98 -13.40 -7.08 -5.09
C PHE A 98 -13.02 -8.47 -5.59
N PHE A 99 -11.95 -8.62 -6.37
CA PHE A 99 -11.50 -9.93 -6.85
C PHE A 99 -10.79 -10.74 -5.77
N HIS A 100 -10.37 -10.10 -4.67
CA HIS A 100 -9.85 -10.78 -3.48
C HIS A 100 -10.98 -11.18 -2.51
N LEU A 101 -12.12 -10.48 -2.55
CA LEU A 101 -13.26 -10.75 -1.67
C LEU A 101 -14.02 -11.99 -2.17
N GLY A 102 -13.85 -13.14 -1.52
CA GLY A 102 -14.62 -14.35 -1.83
C GLY A 102 -16.15 -14.18 -1.76
N LYS A 103 -16.66 -13.15 -1.06
CA LYS A 103 -18.08 -12.74 -1.04
C LYS A 103 -18.19 -11.20 -1.07
N PRO A 104 -18.26 -10.55 -2.24
CA PRO A 104 -18.20 -9.08 -2.36
C PRO A 104 -19.34 -8.36 -1.63
N LEU A 105 -20.56 -8.92 -1.64
CA LEU A 105 -21.71 -8.38 -0.89
C LEU A 105 -21.57 -8.54 0.63
N GLY A 106 -20.57 -9.29 1.10
CA GLY A 106 -20.21 -9.40 2.51
C GLY A 106 -19.49 -8.18 3.07
N ALA A 107 -18.90 -7.33 2.23
CA ALA A 107 -18.20 -6.12 2.65
C ALA A 107 -19.12 -5.16 3.44
N ILE A 108 -20.40 -5.06 3.06
CA ILE A 108 -21.39 -4.26 3.78
C ILE A 108 -21.60 -4.77 5.21
N ARG A 109 -21.58 -6.11 5.40
CA ARG A 109 -21.69 -6.71 6.74
C ARG A 109 -20.43 -6.49 7.58
N MET A 110 -19.27 -6.30 6.96
CA MET A 110 -18.02 -6.01 7.67
C MET A 110 -18.00 -4.61 8.28
N LEU A 111 -18.78 -3.67 7.74
CA LEU A 111 -18.98 -2.34 8.32
C LEU A 111 -19.73 -2.35 9.67
N ALA A 112 -20.32 -3.48 10.06
CA ALA A 112 -20.93 -3.61 11.39
C ALA A 112 -19.88 -3.59 12.53
N ASN A 113 -18.59 -3.76 12.22
CA ASN A 113 -17.49 -3.84 13.19
C ASN A 113 -16.42 -2.74 13.01
N ILE A 114 -16.83 -1.51 12.66
CA ILE A 114 -15.92 -0.35 12.46
C ILE A 114 -15.03 -0.08 13.69
N GLY A 115 -15.54 -0.34 14.89
CA GLY A 115 -14.80 -0.11 16.15
C GLY A 115 -13.67 -1.10 16.41
N SER A 116 -13.80 -2.36 15.98
CA SER A 116 -12.88 -3.44 16.37
C SER A 116 -11.92 -3.86 15.26
N ALA A 117 -12.36 -3.83 13.99
CA ALA A 117 -11.59 -4.38 12.87
C ALA A 117 -10.89 -3.29 12.04
N TRP A 118 -9.56 -3.35 11.93
CA TRP A 118 -8.77 -2.49 11.04
C TRP A 118 -9.20 -2.59 9.58
N LEU A 119 -9.63 -3.77 9.14
CA LEU A 119 -10.14 -3.99 7.79
C LEU A 119 -11.42 -3.19 7.50
N SER A 120 -12.29 -3.00 8.50
CA SER A 120 -13.47 -2.14 8.34
C SER A 120 -13.11 -0.66 8.26
N ARG A 121 -12.09 -0.23 9.02
CA ARG A 121 -11.57 1.14 8.96
C ARG A 121 -10.96 1.44 7.60
N GLU A 122 -10.29 0.46 6.98
CA GLU A 122 -9.71 0.58 5.65
C GLU A 122 -10.79 0.85 4.58
N ILE A 123 -11.82 0.00 4.53
CA ILE A 123 -12.93 0.16 3.58
C ILE A 123 -13.60 1.54 3.73
N LEU A 124 -13.87 1.96 4.96
CA LEU A 124 -14.49 3.25 5.24
C LEU A 124 -13.59 4.44 4.85
N SER A 125 -12.31 4.37 5.19
CA SER A 125 -11.35 5.44 4.93
C SER A 125 -11.06 5.63 3.43
N PHE A 126 -10.91 4.55 2.65
CA PHE A 126 -10.77 4.65 1.20
C PHE A 126 -12.07 5.03 0.50
N GLY A 127 -13.22 4.59 1.01
CA GLY A 127 -14.53 5.06 0.53
C GLY A 127 -14.67 6.58 0.71
N LEU A 128 -14.33 7.09 1.90
CA LEU A 128 -14.34 8.52 2.19
C LEU A 128 -13.32 9.29 1.32
N PHE A 129 -12.10 8.76 1.17
CA PHE A 129 -11.08 9.33 0.29
C PHE A 129 -11.57 9.43 -1.17
N GLY A 130 -12.25 8.38 -1.67
CA GLY A 130 -12.85 8.37 -3.01
C GLY A 130 -13.92 9.45 -3.19
N VAL A 131 -14.84 9.58 -2.24
CA VAL A 131 -15.90 10.61 -2.26
C VAL A 131 -15.29 12.01 -2.20
N LEU A 132 -14.36 12.26 -1.29
CA LEU A 132 -13.69 13.56 -1.17
C LEU A 132 -12.87 13.90 -2.41
N SER A 133 -12.21 12.92 -3.02
CA SER A 133 -11.53 13.07 -4.30
C SER A 133 -12.48 13.45 -5.43
N ALA A 134 -13.70 12.89 -5.45
CA ALA A 134 -14.72 13.22 -6.44
C ALA A 134 -15.26 14.64 -6.27
N ILE A 135 -15.54 15.06 -5.02
CA ILE A 135 -15.95 16.43 -4.71
C ILE A 135 -14.84 17.41 -5.08
N THR A 136 -13.59 17.09 -4.75
CA THR A 136 -12.42 17.90 -5.10
C THR A 136 -12.27 18.04 -6.60
N PHE A 137 -12.37 16.93 -7.35
CA PHE A 137 -12.36 16.96 -8.81
C PHE A 137 -13.47 17.86 -9.37
N TYR A 138 -14.70 17.76 -8.85
CA TYR A 138 -15.80 18.61 -9.29
C TYR A 138 -15.49 20.10 -9.07
N LEU A 139 -14.96 20.48 -7.90
CA LEU A 139 -14.57 21.87 -7.63
C LEU A 139 -13.40 22.35 -8.50
N VAL A 140 -12.43 21.48 -8.77
CA VAL A 140 -11.33 21.76 -9.73
C VAL A 140 -11.89 21.98 -11.13
N PHE A 141 -12.86 21.16 -11.54
CA PHE A 141 -13.52 21.25 -12.85
C PHE A 141 -14.29 22.57 -13.01
N THR A 142 -15.04 22.99 -11.97
CA THR A 142 -15.79 24.25 -11.97
C THR A 142 -14.93 25.48 -11.62
N LYS A 143 -13.62 25.31 -11.43
CA LYS A 143 -12.67 26.36 -10.99
C LYS A 143 -13.03 27.00 -9.63
N ALA A 144 -13.78 26.29 -8.79
CA ALA A 144 -14.21 26.72 -7.46
C ALA A 144 -13.44 25.98 -6.36
N THR A 145 -12.12 25.82 -6.54
CA THR A 145 -11.30 25.01 -5.62
C THR A 145 -11.26 25.57 -4.21
N ASN A 146 -11.34 24.66 -3.25
CA ASN A 146 -11.20 24.96 -1.84
C ASN A 146 -9.92 24.31 -1.30
N ASN A 147 -8.96 25.15 -0.89
CA ASN A 147 -7.67 24.70 -0.33
C ASN A 147 -7.83 23.82 0.91
N MET A 148 -8.86 24.07 1.72
CA MET A 148 -9.14 23.25 2.90
C MET A 148 -9.65 21.87 2.50
N LEU A 149 -10.49 21.77 1.47
CA LEU A 149 -10.96 20.48 0.96
C LEU A 149 -9.80 19.65 0.39
N LEU A 150 -8.87 20.25 -0.34
CA LEU A 150 -7.67 19.59 -0.84
C LEU A 150 -6.85 18.97 0.32
N LYS A 151 -6.64 19.74 1.39
CA LYS A 151 -5.90 19.29 2.59
C LYS A 151 -6.64 18.17 3.32
N VAL A 152 -7.95 18.31 3.51
CA VAL A 152 -8.77 17.27 4.15
C VAL A 152 -8.76 15.99 3.32
N THR A 153 -8.87 16.09 1.99
CA THR A 153 -8.81 14.93 1.09
C THR A 153 -7.46 14.22 1.21
N ALA A 154 -6.35 14.96 1.18
CA ALA A 154 -5.01 14.40 1.36
C ALA A 154 -4.83 13.74 2.74
N LEU A 155 -5.32 14.39 3.81
CA LEU A 155 -5.23 13.85 5.17
C LEU A 155 -6.05 12.56 5.31
N VAL A 156 -7.27 12.51 4.78
CA VAL A 156 -8.10 11.30 4.78
C VAL A 156 -7.43 10.18 4.00
N GLY A 157 -6.78 10.49 2.87
CA GLY A 157 -5.98 9.52 2.13
C GLY A 157 -4.84 8.94 2.95
N LEU A 158 -4.10 9.78 3.68
CA LEU A 158 -3.03 9.32 4.58
C LEU A 158 -3.56 8.48 5.75
N LEU A 159 -4.73 8.83 6.31
CA LEU A 159 -5.40 8.02 7.32
C LEU A 159 -5.86 6.67 6.76
N ALA A 160 -6.24 6.60 5.48
CA ALA A 160 -6.57 5.34 4.82
C ALA A 160 -5.35 4.43 4.69
N VAL A 161 -4.21 4.98 4.25
CA VAL A 161 -2.94 4.24 4.21
C VAL A 161 -2.49 3.81 5.60
N PHE A 162 -2.70 4.65 6.62
CA PHE A 162 -2.48 4.27 8.01
C PHE A 162 -3.32 3.06 8.42
N SER A 163 -4.61 3.07 8.07
CA SER A 163 -5.49 1.94 8.35
C SER A 163 -5.00 0.65 7.68
N THR A 164 -4.49 0.72 6.45
CA THR A 164 -3.88 -0.42 5.76
C THR A 164 -2.61 -0.91 6.45
N GLY A 165 -1.73 0.00 6.88
CA GLY A 165 -0.56 -0.36 7.69
C GLY A 165 -0.93 -1.15 8.93
N MET A 166 -1.97 -0.72 9.63
CA MET A 166 -2.46 -1.42 10.82
C MET A 166 -3.21 -2.72 10.50
N ALA A 167 -3.89 -2.82 9.36
CA ALA A 167 -4.51 -4.06 8.91
C ALA A 167 -3.47 -5.14 8.59
N TYR A 168 -2.30 -4.75 8.08
CA TYR A 168 -1.18 -5.66 7.79
C TYR A 168 -0.33 -5.97 9.03
N ALA A 169 -0.27 -5.08 10.02
CA ALA A 169 0.36 -5.32 11.32
C ALA A 169 -0.52 -6.22 12.21
N SER A 170 -0.86 -7.40 11.71
CA SER A 170 -1.73 -8.36 12.40
C SER A 170 -0.97 -9.12 13.48
N ALA A 171 -1.60 -9.28 14.65
CA ALA A 171 -1.07 -10.07 15.76
C ALA A 171 -0.89 -11.57 15.45
N GLY A 172 -1.40 -12.05 14.32
CA GLY A 172 -1.18 -13.43 13.86
C GLY A 172 0.20 -13.68 13.25
N LEU A 173 1.00 -12.64 12.97
CA LEU A 173 2.29 -12.73 12.30
C LEU A 173 3.35 -11.85 12.99
N ASP A 174 4.06 -12.42 13.96
CA ASP A 174 5.01 -11.69 14.83
C ASP A 174 6.08 -10.89 14.07
N ALA A 175 6.54 -11.39 12.92
CA ALA A 175 7.54 -10.72 12.10
C ALA A 175 7.08 -9.35 11.56
N ILE A 176 5.77 -9.16 11.35
CA ILE A 176 5.18 -7.95 10.77
C ILE A 176 4.22 -7.23 11.72
N ASN A 177 3.98 -7.76 12.93
CA ASN A 177 3.20 -7.14 13.99
C ASN A 177 3.96 -6.00 14.69
N ASN A 178 4.34 -4.98 13.91
CA ASN A 178 5.09 -3.81 14.36
C ASN A 178 4.84 -2.65 13.38
N ALA A 179 5.59 -1.55 13.49
CA ALA A 179 5.41 -0.37 12.64
C ALA A 179 5.89 -0.56 11.19
N LEU A 180 6.55 -1.67 10.86
CA LEU A 180 7.19 -1.88 9.56
C LEU A 180 6.22 -1.82 8.37
N PRO A 181 5.03 -2.46 8.39
CA PRO A 181 4.10 -2.37 7.27
C PRO A 181 3.67 -0.92 7.00
N LEU A 182 3.36 -0.17 8.06
CA LEU A 182 3.00 1.25 7.95
C LEU A 182 4.14 2.08 7.33
N ILE A 183 5.39 1.88 7.79
CA ILE A 183 6.56 2.58 7.25
C ILE A 183 6.73 2.27 5.76
N LEU A 184 6.63 1.00 5.36
CA LEU A 184 6.76 0.60 3.96
C LEU A 184 5.66 1.18 3.07
N PHE A 185 4.43 1.25 3.55
CA PHE A 185 3.32 1.86 2.81
C PHE A 185 3.48 3.37 2.68
N LEU A 186 3.87 4.07 3.75
CA LEU A 186 4.15 5.51 3.67
C LEU A 186 5.34 5.80 2.75
N LEU A 187 6.42 5.01 2.80
CA LEU A 187 7.54 5.13 1.86
C LEU A 187 7.06 4.97 0.41
N THR A 188 6.08 4.09 0.16
CA THR A 188 5.51 3.90 -1.17
C THR A 188 4.69 5.11 -1.62
N VAL A 189 3.86 5.69 -0.73
CA VAL A 189 3.12 6.94 -0.98
C VAL A 189 4.07 8.07 -1.33
N PHE A 190 5.14 8.26 -0.55
CA PHE A 190 6.10 9.35 -0.76
C PHE A 190 7.12 9.11 -1.87
N THR A 191 7.27 7.86 -2.36
CA THR A 191 8.08 7.55 -3.54
C THR A 191 7.26 7.67 -4.82
N LEU A 192 6.11 7.01 -4.89
CA LEU A 192 5.30 6.98 -6.12
C LEU A 192 4.43 8.21 -6.29
N GLY A 193 3.99 8.85 -5.20
CA GLY A 193 3.24 10.10 -5.22
C GLY A 193 3.91 11.21 -6.03
N PRO A 194 5.14 11.65 -5.67
CA PRO A 194 5.82 12.69 -6.43
C PRO A 194 6.26 12.21 -7.81
N ALA A 195 6.58 10.93 -7.98
CA ALA A 195 6.89 10.36 -9.29
C ALA A 195 5.72 10.52 -10.28
N PHE A 196 4.50 10.16 -9.88
CA PHE A 196 3.31 10.32 -10.73
C PHE A 196 2.80 11.76 -10.79
N ALA A 197 2.91 12.53 -9.71
CA ALA A 197 2.54 13.95 -9.72
C ALA A 197 3.42 14.77 -10.69
N SER A 198 4.67 14.34 -10.96
CA SER A 198 5.58 15.03 -11.87
C SER A 198 5.03 15.21 -13.30
N TYR A 199 4.16 14.32 -13.76
CA TYR A 199 3.50 14.41 -15.08
C TYR A 199 2.48 15.56 -15.17
N PHE A 200 2.00 16.06 -14.03
CA PHE A 200 0.91 17.05 -13.96
C PHE A 200 1.38 18.41 -13.45
N VAL A 201 2.69 18.62 -13.30
CA VAL A 201 3.27 19.88 -12.84
C VAL A 201 4.09 20.55 -13.94
N ASP A 202 4.37 21.83 -13.76
CA ASP A 202 5.30 22.57 -14.62
C ASP A 202 6.75 22.32 -14.19
N GLU A 203 7.68 22.50 -15.12
CA GLU A 203 9.11 22.23 -14.92
C GLU A 203 9.69 22.96 -13.70
N LYS A 204 9.18 24.16 -13.40
CA LYS A 204 9.58 24.97 -12.24
C LYS A 204 9.37 24.25 -10.90
N LEU A 205 8.41 23.33 -10.83
CA LEU A 205 8.06 22.59 -9.61
C LEU A 205 8.78 21.24 -9.53
N HIS A 206 9.39 20.75 -10.62
CA HIS A 206 10.07 19.45 -10.63
C HIS A 206 11.19 19.37 -9.60
N SER A 207 11.94 20.45 -9.37
CA SER A 207 12.97 20.50 -8.32
C SER A 207 12.39 20.24 -6.92
N GLY A 208 11.21 20.80 -6.62
CA GLY A 208 10.52 20.59 -5.35
C GLY A 208 9.96 19.18 -5.19
N LEU A 209 9.55 18.51 -6.27
CA LEU A 209 9.15 17.10 -6.20
C LEU A 209 10.39 16.18 -6.08
N ALA A 210 11.47 16.50 -6.80
CA ALA A 210 12.71 15.73 -6.78
C ALA A 210 13.38 15.73 -5.40
N SER A 211 13.30 16.84 -4.66
CA SER A 211 13.85 16.95 -3.31
C SER A 211 13.17 16.01 -2.30
N VAL A 212 11.93 15.59 -2.56
CA VAL A 212 11.23 14.58 -1.75
C VAL A 212 11.40 13.18 -2.36
N LEU A 213 11.31 13.06 -3.69
CA LEU A 213 11.41 11.77 -4.39
C LEU A 213 12.76 11.09 -4.16
N ALA A 214 13.87 11.81 -4.33
CA ALA A 214 15.21 11.22 -4.22
C ALA A 214 15.51 10.59 -2.84
N PRO A 215 15.33 11.30 -1.71
CA PRO A 215 15.60 10.70 -0.40
C PRO A 215 14.60 9.61 -0.02
N THR A 216 13.32 9.74 -0.40
CA THR A 216 12.30 8.72 -0.09
C THR A 216 12.51 7.44 -0.89
N LEU A 217 12.88 7.55 -2.17
CA LEU A 217 13.27 6.42 -3.01
C LEU A 217 14.50 5.71 -2.44
N LEU A 218 15.55 6.47 -2.08
CA LEU A 218 16.77 5.91 -1.48
C LEU A 218 16.46 5.20 -0.16
N THR A 219 15.68 5.84 0.71
CA THR A 219 15.27 5.26 2.00
C THR A 219 14.42 3.99 1.78
N SER A 220 13.48 4.01 0.83
CA SER A 220 12.67 2.85 0.46
C SER A 220 13.53 1.68 -0.01
N LEU A 221 14.54 1.93 -0.85
CA LEU A 221 15.47 0.91 -1.32
C LEU A 221 16.31 0.34 -0.17
N ILE A 222 16.86 1.19 0.69
CA ILE A 222 17.67 0.77 1.84
C ILE A 222 16.84 -0.09 2.80
N VAL A 223 15.64 0.37 3.17
CA VAL A 223 14.77 -0.36 4.09
C VAL A 223 14.37 -1.71 3.51
N ARG A 224 13.94 -1.75 2.25
CA ARG A 224 13.55 -3.00 1.57
C ARG A 224 14.72 -3.97 1.39
N PHE A 225 15.93 -3.45 1.22
CA PHE A 225 17.14 -4.26 1.16
C PHE A 225 17.54 -4.80 2.55
N ALA A 226 17.43 -3.99 3.61
CA ALA A 226 17.86 -4.36 4.97
C ALA A 226 16.94 -5.39 5.66
N ILE A 227 15.63 -5.33 5.42
CA ILE A 227 14.63 -6.18 6.11
C ILE A 227 14.95 -7.68 6.03
N PRO A 228 15.24 -8.28 4.84
CA PRO A 228 15.59 -9.69 4.76
C PRO A 228 16.76 -10.09 5.66
N PHE A 229 17.79 -9.23 5.79
CA PHE A 229 18.95 -9.53 6.64
C PHE A 229 18.60 -9.53 8.13
N VAL A 230 17.72 -8.63 8.56
CA VAL A 230 17.22 -8.58 9.94
C VAL A 230 16.41 -9.83 10.28
N TRP A 231 15.58 -10.30 9.35
CA TRP A 231 14.81 -11.53 9.57
C TRP A 231 15.70 -12.78 9.54
N LEU A 232 16.70 -12.83 8.66
CA LEU A 232 17.66 -13.94 8.62
C LEU A 232 18.50 -14.03 9.91
N SER A 233 18.93 -12.89 10.46
CA SER A 233 19.68 -12.87 11.72
C SER A 233 18.82 -13.29 12.91
N GLY A 234 17.56 -12.85 12.98
CA GLY A 234 16.61 -13.29 14.01
C GLY A 234 16.35 -14.80 13.97
N ASN A 235 16.18 -15.35 12.78
CA ASN A 235 16.01 -16.79 12.58
C ASN A 235 17.25 -17.59 12.97
N ALA A 236 18.46 -17.04 12.79
CA ALA A 236 19.70 -17.70 13.19
C ALA A 236 19.80 -17.81 14.72
N VAL A 237 19.46 -16.75 15.46
CA VAL A 237 19.45 -16.75 16.93
C VAL A 237 18.45 -17.76 17.49
N MET A 238 17.23 -17.78 16.96
CA MET A 238 16.17 -18.71 17.38
C MET A 238 16.53 -20.20 17.18
N ARG A 239 17.43 -20.51 16.24
CA ARG A 239 17.91 -21.90 16.04
C ARG A 239 19.00 -22.32 17.02
N THR A 240 19.61 -21.36 17.73
CA THR A 240 20.71 -21.60 18.68
C THR A 240 20.28 -21.58 20.15
N THR A 241 19.03 -21.20 20.42
CA THR A 241 18.39 -21.16 21.75
C THR A 241 17.38 -22.28 21.89
#